data_AF-A0A3M7R9N7-F1
#
_entry.id   AF-A0A3M7R9N7-F1
#
_cell.length_a   1.000
_cell.length_b   1.000
_cell.length_c   1.000
_cell.angle_alpha   90.00
_cell.angle_beta   90.00
_cell.angle_gamma   90.00
#
_symmetry.space_group_name_H-M   'P 1'
#
loop_
_entity.id
_entity.type
_entity.pdbx_description
1 polymer ?
#
loop_
_entity_poly.entity_id
_entity_poly.type
_entity_poly.pdbx_seq_one_letter_code
_entity_poly.pdbx_strand_id
1 'polypeptide(L)'
;MTKNRRSLENVTKFRASRASSIISELNAAYGDDEVLYVHKKDEPLIGKFARLKYGDDLELIFNIDCQVQNVFDYFRRNCSKIIQEGQVIDVVDLNGNMMNLRENMNDFCSLKLNARQTYILVAVTTSQIRNHKTDKIQALLYQSELLTNEFLKKVSEYTKNKMNKMIIKNEQKITNRIKMTNESSILKYSRRGTLI
;
A
#
# COMPACT_ATOMS: atom_id res chain seq x y z
N MET A 1 -19.15 -42.10 26.26
CA MET A 1 -18.61 -40.82 26.75
C MET A 1 -19.23 -39.68 25.93
N THR A 2 -20.35 -39.12 26.38
CA THR A 2 -21.13 -38.12 25.61
C THR A 2 -21.62 -37.01 26.54
N LYS A 3 -20.74 -36.06 26.86
CA LYS A 3 -21.11 -34.80 27.53
C LYS A 3 -20.16 -33.70 27.07
N ASN A 4 -20.50 -32.98 25.98
CA ASN A 4 -20.13 -31.55 25.84
C ASN A 4 -20.67 -30.79 24.61
N ARG A 5 -21.82 -31.17 24.02
CA ARG A 5 -22.41 -30.36 22.92
C ARG A 5 -23.48 -29.36 23.35
N ARG A 6 -24.13 -29.55 24.50
CA ARG A 6 -25.26 -28.70 24.95
C ARG A 6 -24.87 -27.38 25.64
N SER A 7 -23.62 -27.19 26.07
CA SER A 7 -23.22 -25.93 26.75
C SER A 7 -22.79 -24.83 25.77
N LEU A 8 -22.24 -25.18 24.61
CA LEU A 8 -21.76 -24.22 23.61
C LEU A 8 -22.90 -23.53 22.83
N GLU A 9 -23.98 -24.24 22.52
CA GLU A 9 -25.13 -23.68 21.79
C GLU A 9 -25.92 -22.65 22.61
N ASN A 10 -25.96 -22.79 23.94
CA ASN A 10 -26.65 -21.83 24.81
C ASN A 10 -25.80 -20.57 25.04
N VAL A 11 -24.47 -20.68 25.07
CA VAL A 11 -23.57 -19.52 25.22
C VAL A 11 -23.52 -18.68 23.93
N THR A 12 -23.57 -19.32 22.75
CA THR A 12 -23.64 -18.60 21.47
C THR A 12 -24.99 -17.95 21.24
N LYS A 13 -26.11 -18.62 21.59
CA LYS A 13 -27.45 -18.02 21.50
C LYS A 13 -27.63 -16.83 22.46
N PHE A 14 -27.10 -16.90 23.67
CA PHE A 14 -27.20 -15.80 24.65
C PHE A 14 -26.33 -14.57 24.26
N ARG A 15 -25.17 -14.81 23.62
CA ARG A 15 -24.31 -13.73 23.12
C ARG A 15 -24.86 -13.09 21.84
N ALA A 16 -25.45 -13.86 20.93
CA ALA A 16 -26.09 -13.33 19.72
C ALA A 16 -27.31 -12.46 20.06
N SER A 17 -28.15 -12.91 21.01
CA SER A 17 -29.35 -12.16 21.41
C SER A 17 -29.04 -10.81 22.06
N ARG A 18 -27.94 -10.70 22.80
CA ARG A 18 -27.54 -9.44 23.47
C ARG A 18 -26.78 -8.50 22.54
N ALA A 19 -25.97 -9.04 21.62
CA ALA A 19 -25.30 -8.24 20.59
C ALA A 19 -26.30 -7.61 19.63
N SER A 20 -27.34 -8.33 19.19
CA SER A 20 -28.37 -7.79 18.31
C SER A 20 -29.20 -6.68 18.96
N SER A 21 -29.55 -6.82 20.25
CA SER A 21 -30.32 -5.79 20.98
C SER A 21 -29.53 -4.49 21.18
N ILE A 22 -28.22 -4.60 21.41
CA ILE A 22 -27.33 -3.44 21.56
C ILE A 22 -27.12 -2.75 20.21
N ILE A 23 -26.94 -3.50 19.12
CA ILE A 23 -26.77 -2.93 17.78
C ILE A 23 -28.04 -2.19 17.33
N SER A 24 -29.23 -2.72 17.64
CA SER A 24 -30.49 -2.03 17.31
C SER A 24 -30.71 -0.76 18.12
N GLU A 25 -30.31 -0.72 19.40
CA GLU A 25 -30.42 0.48 20.23
C GLU A 25 -29.40 1.55 19.82
N LEU A 26 -28.22 1.16 19.33
CA LEU A 26 -27.19 2.10 18.86
C LEU A 26 -27.55 2.73 17.51
N ASN A 27 -28.07 1.94 16.56
CA ASN A 27 -28.53 2.45 15.27
C ASN A 27 -29.75 3.37 15.41
N ALA A 28 -30.56 3.19 16.45
CA ALA A 28 -31.70 4.06 16.75
C ALA A 28 -31.30 5.40 17.40
N ALA A 29 -30.15 5.43 18.11
CA ALA A 29 -29.66 6.64 18.79
C ALA A 29 -28.71 7.48 17.93
N TYR A 30 -28.02 6.85 16.96
CA TYR A 30 -27.03 7.49 16.09
C TYR A 30 -27.25 6.93 14.68
N GLY A 31 -28.04 7.63 13.85
CA GLY A 31 -28.36 7.16 12.50
C GLY A 31 -27.09 6.86 11.68
N ASP A 32 -27.11 5.73 10.96
CA ASP A 32 -26.23 5.16 9.92
C ASP A 32 -24.70 5.42 9.88
N ASP A 33 -24.13 6.25 10.74
CA ASP A 33 -22.68 6.48 10.82
C ASP A 33 -22.04 5.43 11.73
N GLU A 34 -21.34 4.48 11.11
CA GLU A 34 -20.61 3.37 11.74
C GLU A 34 -19.66 3.85 12.86
N VAL A 35 -20.02 3.54 14.12
CA VAL A 35 -19.12 3.68 15.28
C VAL A 35 -18.86 2.30 15.90
N LEU A 36 -17.61 1.83 15.84
CA LEU A 36 -17.17 0.58 16.49
C LEU A 36 -16.01 0.82 17.50
N TYR A 37 -16.45 0.98 18.76
CA TYR A 37 -15.90 0.69 20.10
C TYR A 37 -14.41 0.86 20.54
N VAL A 38 -14.24 1.87 21.40
CA VAL A 38 -13.69 1.94 22.80
C VAL A 38 -12.38 1.21 23.18
N HIS A 39 -11.33 2.00 23.43
CA HIS A 39 -10.52 1.85 24.66
C HIS A 39 -9.90 3.19 25.12
N LYS A 40 -10.17 3.53 26.40
CA LYS A 40 -9.73 4.68 27.22
C LYS A 40 -10.48 6.00 27.04
N LYS A 41 -10.92 6.52 28.19
CA LYS A 41 -11.81 7.66 28.38
C LYS A 41 -11.13 8.96 27.94
N ASP A 42 -11.92 9.81 27.29
CA ASP A 42 -11.76 11.26 27.14
C ASP A 42 -10.94 11.81 25.95
N GLU A 43 -10.59 11.00 24.96
CA GLU A 43 -10.31 11.52 23.61
C GLU A 43 -11.25 10.86 22.60
N PRO A 44 -11.89 11.62 21.68
CA PRO A 44 -12.52 10.98 20.54
C PRO A 44 -11.39 10.27 19.79
N LEU A 45 -11.40 8.93 19.78
CA LEU A 45 -10.66 8.15 18.81
C LEU A 45 -11.26 8.46 17.44
N ILE A 46 -10.93 9.64 16.90
CA ILE A 46 -10.99 9.93 15.48
C ILE A 46 -9.89 9.04 14.89
N GLY A 47 -10.14 7.74 14.85
CA GLY A 47 -9.17 6.79 14.35
C GLY A 47 -8.79 7.20 12.94
N LYS A 48 -7.49 7.19 12.65
CA LYS A 48 -7.02 7.49 11.30
C LYS A 48 -7.33 6.27 10.44
N PHE A 49 -8.53 6.25 9.88
CA PHE A 49 -8.96 5.21 8.96
C PHE A 49 -8.92 5.71 7.53
N ALA A 50 -8.64 4.83 6.59
CA ALA A 50 -8.71 5.08 5.15
C ALA A 50 -9.55 4.00 4.48
N ARG A 51 -9.97 4.26 3.24
CA ARG A 51 -10.75 3.33 2.40
C ARG A 51 -9.88 2.75 1.29
N LEU A 52 -10.05 1.47 1.00
CA LEU A 52 -9.43 0.77 -0.11
C LEU A 52 -10.52 0.21 -1.03
N LYS A 53 -10.55 0.66 -2.28
CA LYS A 53 -11.39 0.15 -3.36
C LYS A 53 -10.69 -0.94 -4.17
N TYR A 54 -11.40 -2.02 -4.48
CA TYR A 54 -10.88 -3.17 -5.23
C TYR A 54 -12.04 -4.02 -5.79
N GLY A 55 -11.73 -4.98 -6.67
CA GLY A 55 -12.71 -5.90 -7.25
C GLY A 55 -13.84 -5.18 -7.98
N ASP A 56 -15.04 -5.71 -7.86
CA ASP A 56 -16.26 -5.14 -8.42
C ASP A 56 -16.84 -4.08 -7.46
N ASP A 57 -16.15 -2.93 -7.37
CA ASP A 57 -16.43 -1.80 -6.47
C ASP A 57 -16.53 -2.12 -4.96
N LEU A 58 -15.84 -3.19 -4.53
CA LEU A 58 -15.73 -3.56 -3.12
C LEU A 58 -14.86 -2.55 -2.35
N GLU A 59 -15.13 -2.41 -1.06
CA GLU A 59 -14.42 -1.50 -0.17
C GLU A 59 -13.94 -2.18 1.12
N LEU A 60 -12.76 -1.78 1.60
CA LEU A 60 -12.28 -2.08 2.96
C LEU A 60 -11.91 -0.79 3.68
N ILE A 61 -12.25 -0.72 4.96
CA ILE A 61 -11.73 0.29 5.88
C ILE A 61 -10.54 -0.29 6.62
N PHE A 62 -9.47 0.48 6.77
CA PHE A 62 -8.27 0.07 7.48
C PHE A 62 -7.64 1.24 8.25
N ASN A 63 -7.00 0.92 9.38
CA ASN A 63 -6.31 1.91 10.21
C ASN A 63 -4.94 2.23 9.61
N ILE A 64 -4.64 3.52 9.40
CA ILE A 64 -3.35 4.00 8.89
C ILE A 64 -2.30 4.21 10.00
N ASP A 65 -2.68 4.19 11.28
CA ASP A 65 -1.73 4.14 12.40
C ASP A 65 -1.25 2.69 12.67
N CYS A 66 -1.06 1.91 11.60
CA CYS A 66 -0.49 0.58 11.60
C CYS A 66 0.73 0.53 10.67
N GLN A 67 1.62 -0.44 10.90
CA GLN A 67 2.73 -0.71 9.99
C GLN A 67 2.22 -1.16 8.62
N VAL A 68 2.93 -0.76 7.56
CA VAL A 68 2.60 -1.11 6.16
C VAL A 68 2.47 -2.62 5.99
N GLN A 69 3.36 -3.41 6.60
CA GLN A 69 3.29 -4.87 6.55
C GLN A 69 1.94 -5.41 7.06
N ASN A 70 1.48 -4.94 8.22
CA ASN A 70 0.21 -5.37 8.82
C ASN A 70 -0.99 -5.02 7.92
N VAL A 71 -0.95 -3.84 7.31
CA VAL A 71 -1.99 -3.40 6.36
C VAL A 71 -1.98 -4.27 5.10
N PHE A 72 -0.81 -4.62 4.56
CA PHE A 72 -0.73 -5.52 3.40
C PHE A 72 -1.16 -6.94 3.74
N ASP A 73 -0.85 -7.46 4.92
CA ASP A 73 -1.34 -8.76 5.37
C ASP A 73 -2.85 -8.76 5.61
N TYR A 74 -3.41 -7.62 6.05
CA TYR A 74 -4.85 -7.41 6.08
C TYR A 74 -5.47 -7.40 4.67
N PHE A 75 -4.87 -6.70 3.71
CA PHE A 75 -5.36 -6.68 2.32
C PHE A 75 -5.31 -8.06 1.69
N ARG A 76 -4.22 -8.82 1.85
CA ARG A 76 -4.11 -10.18 1.30
C ARG A 76 -5.18 -11.12 1.84
N ARG A 77 -5.51 -11.02 3.14
CA ARG A 77 -6.55 -11.85 3.75
C ARG A 77 -7.94 -11.52 3.21
N ASN A 78 -8.28 -10.23 3.14
CA ASN A 78 -9.63 -9.79 2.77
C ASN A 78 -9.87 -9.69 1.25
N CYS A 79 -8.81 -9.52 0.46
CA CYS A 79 -8.87 -9.43 -1.01
C CYS A 79 -8.33 -10.69 -1.70
N SER A 80 -8.29 -11.84 -1.00
CA SER A 80 -7.70 -13.11 -1.46
C SER A 80 -8.29 -13.67 -2.76
N LYS A 81 -9.52 -13.28 -3.13
CA LYS A 81 -10.14 -13.67 -4.41
C LYS A 81 -9.53 -12.95 -5.62
N ILE A 82 -8.89 -11.81 -5.40
CA ILE A 82 -8.42 -10.89 -6.46
C ILE A 82 -6.89 -10.82 -6.46
N ILE A 83 -6.27 -10.86 -5.27
CA ILE A 83 -4.82 -10.89 -5.12
C ILE A 83 -4.33 -12.34 -5.28
N GLN A 84 -3.45 -12.57 -6.24
CA GLN A 84 -2.81 -13.88 -6.43
C GLN A 84 -1.69 -14.10 -5.41
N GLU A 85 -1.40 -15.36 -5.09
CA GLU A 85 -0.28 -15.70 -4.21
C GLU A 85 1.05 -15.19 -4.79
N GLY A 86 1.88 -14.59 -3.94
CA GLY A 86 3.15 -13.98 -4.36
C GLY A 86 3.02 -12.69 -5.18
N GLN A 87 1.80 -12.25 -5.52
CA GLN A 87 1.59 -11.01 -6.26
C GLN A 87 2.01 -9.80 -5.41
N VAL A 88 2.82 -8.93 -6.01
CA VAL A 88 3.19 -7.66 -5.40
C VAL A 88 2.05 -6.68 -5.58
N ILE A 89 1.63 -6.08 -4.47
CA ILE A 89 0.54 -5.09 -4.43
C ILE A 89 1.04 -3.75 -3.91
N ASP A 90 0.31 -2.70 -4.26
CA ASP A 90 0.47 -1.35 -3.73
C ASP A 90 -0.88 -0.63 -3.78
N VAL A 91 -0.89 0.65 -3.44
CA VAL A 91 -2.09 1.48 -3.54
C VAL A 91 -1.81 2.78 -4.29
N VAL A 92 -2.85 3.27 -4.97
CA VAL A 92 -2.88 4.59 -5.62
C VAL A 92 -4.01 5.43 -5.06
N ASP A 93 -3.87 6.75 -5.04
CA ASP A 93 -5.01 7.63 -4.75
C ASP A 93 -5.96 7.75 -5.96
N LEU A 94 -7.11 8.40 -5.75
CA LEU A 94 -8.07 8.66 -6.84
C LEU A 94 -7.52 9.57 -7.95
N ASN A 95 -6.42 10.28 -7.69
CA ASN A 95 -5.76 11.11 -8.68
C ASN A 95 -4.74 10.32 -9.51
N GLY A 96 -4.55 9.01 -9.26
CA GLY A 96 -3.59 8.16 -9.97
C GLY A 96 -2.15 8.26 -9.46
N ASN A 97 -1.92 8.87 -8.30
CA ASN A 97 -0.59 8.92 -7.68
C ASN A 97 -0.29 7.62 -6.94
N MET A 98 0.86 7.02 -7.20
CA MET A 98 1.35 5.83 -6.47
C MET A 98 1.84 6.21 -5.07
N MET A 99 1.36 5.47 -4.06
CA MET A 99 1.80 5.67 -2.66
C MET A 99 3.13 4.98 -2.35
N ASN A 100 3.53 3.97 -3.12
CA ASN A 100 4.80 3.26 -2.97
C ASN A 100 5.02 2.72 -1.55
N LEU A 101 3.98 2.13 -0.95
CA LEU A 101 4.06 1.65 0.42
C LEU A 101 5.02 0.48 0.54
N ARG A 102 5.09 -0.37 -0.49
CA ARG A 102 5.95 -1.58 -0.52
C ARG A 102 7.44 -1.32 -0.35
N GLU A 103 7.90 -0.09 -0.58
CA GLU A 103 9.31 0.29 -0.41
C GLU A 103 9.65 0.48 1.09
N ASN A 104 8.64 0.62 1.96
CA ASN A 104 8.77 0.97 3.37
C ASN A 104 7.90 0.08 4.28
N MET A 105 8.07 -1.24 4.21
CA MET A 105 7.18 -2.20 4.92
C MET A 105 7.14 -2.04 6.45
N ASN A 106 8.21 -1.50 7.04
CA ASN A 106 8.33 -1.30 8.50
C ASN A 106 7.78 0.06 8.98
N ASP A 107 7.48 0.98 8.06
CA ASP A 107 6.97 2.30 8.39
C ASP A 107 5.48 2.24 8.73
N PHE A 108 5.00 3.26 9.46
CA PHE A 108 3.57 3.48 9.63
C PHE A 108 2.93 3.99 8.34
N CYS A 109 1.75 3.47 8.01
CA CYS A 109 0.97 3.91 6.85
C CYS A 109 0.66 5.41 6.90
N SER A 110 0.47 5.99 8.09
CA SER A 110 0.16 7.41 8.28
C SER A 110 1.27 8.38 7.87
N LEU A 111 2.48 7.89 7.58
CA LEU A 111 3.53 8.71 6.97
C LEU A 111 3.31 8.96 5.46
N LYS A 112 2.50 8.12 4.81
CA LYS A 112 2.25 8.18 3.36
C LYS A 112 0.78 8.30 2.99
N LEU A 113 -0.11 7.89 3.89
CA LEU A 113 -1.55 7.89 3.67
C LEU A 113 -2.21 8.93 4.57
N ASN A 114 -3.21 9.61 4.03
CA ASN A 114 -4.11 10.48 4.78
C ASN A 114 -5.34 9.71 5.27
N ALA A 115 -5.82 10.09 6.45
CA ALA A 115 -7.09 9.62 6.97
C ALA A 115 -8.26 10.08 6.08
N ARG A 116 -9.35 9.31 6.09
CA ARG A 116 -10.61 9.49 5.34
C ARG A 116 -10.46 9.50 3.81
N GLN A 117 -9.25 9.33 3.31
CA GLN A 117 -8.97 9.25 1.90
C GLN A 117 -9.26 7.84 1.36
N THR A 118 -9.65 7.79 0.09
CA THR A 118 -9.90 6.56 -0.65
C THR A 118 -8.71 6.27 -1.55
N TYR A 119 -8.28 5.02 -1.52
CA TYR A 119 -7.21 4.48 -2.35
C TYR A 119 -7.74 3.32 -3.19
N ILE A 120 -7.09 3.04 -4.30
CA ILE A 120 -7.39 1.91 -5.18
C ILE A 120 -6.26 0.90 -5.06
N LEU A 121 -6.61 -0.38 -4.89
CA LEU A 121 -5.64 -1.47 -4.86
C LEU A 121 -5.06 -1.71 -6.26
N VAL A 122 -3.75 -1.85 -6.36
CA VAL A 122 -3.06 -2.14 -7.62
C VAL A 122 -2.12 -3.34 -7.48
N ALA A 123 -2.01 -4.13 -8.54
CA ALA A 123 -0.94 -5.10 -8.72
C ALA A 123 0.24 -4.45 -9.41
N VAL A 124 1.45 -4.86 -9.01
CA VAL A 124 2.68 -4.36 -9.60
C VAL A 124 3.52 -5.53 -10.08
N THR A 125 3.84 -5.53 -11.36
CA THR A 125 4.71 -6.53 -11.98
C THR A 125 6.03 -5.87 -12.35
N THR A 126 7.11 -6.28 -11.69
CA THR A 126 8.45 -5.78 -12.01
C THR A 126 9.10 -6.69 -13.04
N SER A 127 9.37 -6.16 -14.23
CA SER A 127 10.12 -6.84 -15.28
C SER A 127 11.56 -6.34 -15.33
N GLN A 128 12.50 -7.21 -15.72
CA GLN A 128 13.89 -6.81 -15.94
C GLN A 128 14.19 -6.81 -17.45
N ILE A 129 14.36 -5.63 -18.03
CA ILE A 129 14.71 -5.46 -19.45
C ILE A 129 16.11 -4.84 -19.51
N ARG A 130 17.07 -5.58 -20.10
CA ARG A 130 18.46 -5.10 -20.32
C ARG A 130 19.11 -4.50 -19.05
N ASN A 131 19.01 -5.19 -17.91
CA ASN A 131 19.48 -4.75 -16.59
C ASN A 131 18.69 -3.60 -15.93
N HIS A 132 17.50 -3.26 -16.44
CA HIS A 132 16.63 -2.24 -15.87
C HIS A 132 15.35 -2.86 -15.31
N LYS A 133 14.95 -2.48 -14.09
CA LYS A 133 13.68 -2.86 -13.49
C LYS A 133 12.58 -1.90 -13.93
N THR A 134 11.52 -2.42 -14.52
CA THR A 134 10.35 -1.64 -14.94
C THR A 134 9.11 -2.17 -14.24
N ASP A 135 8.37 -1.28 -13.58
CA ASP A 135 7.13 -1.63 -12.88
C ASP A 135 5.93 -1.41 -13.79
N LYS A 136 5.25 -2.49 -14.17
CA LYS A 136 3.91 -2.42 -14.77
C LYS A 136 2.87 -2.38 -13.66
N ILE A 137 2.00 -1.38 -13.67
CA ILE A 137 0.93 -1.21 -12.69
C ILE A 137 -0.40 -1.61 -13.34
N GLN A 138 -1.20 -2.39 -12.62
CA GLN A 138 -2.54 -2.79 -13.02
C GLN A 138 -3.50 -2.54 -11.86
N ALA A 139 -4.55 -1.76 -12.10
CA ALA A 139 -5.63 -1.61 -11.13
C ALA A 139 -6.33 -2.95 -10.88
N LEU A 140 -6.56 -3.27 -9.61
CA LEU A 140 -7.35 -4.41 -9.18
C LEU A 140 -8.78 -4.00 -8.85
N LEU A 141 -9.29 -2.97 -9.53
CA LEU A 141 -10.67 -2.48 -9.50
C LEU A 141 -11.28 -2.70 -10.89
N TYR A 142 -12.46 -3.30 -10.94
CA TYR A 142 -13.20 -3.62 -12.16
C TYR A 142 -14.28 -2.56 -12.38
N GLN A 143 -14.42 -2.12 -13.63
CA GLN A 143 -15.55 -1.32 -14.13
C GLN A 143 -16.06 -0.25 -13.15
N SER A 144 -15.17 0.65 -12.72
CA SER A 144 -15.52 1.75 -11.83
C SER A 144 -15.36 3.08 -12.54
N GLU A 145 -16.30 4.00 -12.32
CA GLU A 145 -16.23 5.40 -12.76
C GLU A 145 -14.99 6.12 -12.19
N LEU A 146 -14.40 5.58 -11.11
CA LEU A 146 -13.18 6.08 -10.50
C LEU A 146 -11.94 5.86 -11.41
N LEU A 147 -11.99 4.91 -12.36
CA LEU A 147 -10.90 4.64 -13.31
C LEU A 147 -10.99 5.58 -14.53
N THR A 148 -10.93 6.88 -14.27
CA THR A 148 -10.99 7.89 -15.33
C THR A 148 -9.80 7.78 -16.29
N ASN A 149 -9.95 8.35 -17.49
CA ASN A 149 -8.83 8.43 -18.44
C ASN A 149 -7.62 9.17 -17.86
N GLU A 150 -7.83 10.16 -17.00
CA GLU A 150 -6.75 10.89 -16.33
C GLU A 150 -6.01 9.99 -15.35
N PHE A 151 -6.75 9.22 -14.54
CA PHE A 151 -6.18 8.23 -13.63
C PHE A 151 -5.30 7.24 -14.39
N LEU A 152 -5.83 6.63 -15.46
CA LEU A 152 -5.10 5.64 -16.26
C LEU A 152 -3.85 6.25 -16.91
N LYS A 153 -3.94 7.50 -17.38
CA LYS A 153 -2.81 8.25 -17.94
C LYS A 153 -1.72 8.43 -16.88
N LYS A 154 -2.04 8.93 -15.69
CA LYS A 154 -1.08 9.16 -14.60
C LYS A 154 -0.42 7.87 -14.12
N VAL A 155 -1.19 6.78 -13.98
CA VAL A 155 -0.64 5.47 -13.63
C VAL A 155 0.36 4.99 -14.71
N SER A 156 0.05 5.21 -16.00
CA SER A 156 0.97 4.87 -17.09
C SER A 156 2.23 5.76 -17.11
N GLU A 157 2.10 7.03 -16.76
CA GLU A 157 3.21 7.99 -16.69
C GLU A 157 4.15 7.67 -15.53
N TYR A 158 3.64 7.18 -14.40
CA TYR A 158 4.47 6.72 -13.29
C TYR A 158 5.50 5.67 -13.76
N THR A 159 5.05 4.68 -14.54
CA THR A 159 5.94 3.64 -15.09
C THR A 159 7.04 4.24 -15.98
N LYS A 160 6.70 5.22 -16.83
CA LYS A 160 7.66 5.91 -17.71
C LYS A 160 8.65 6.77 -16.93
N ASN A 161 8.16 7.54 -15.97
CA ASN A 161 8.97 8.48 -15.18
C ASN A 161 9.95 7.75 -14.27
N LYS A 162 9.58 6.59 -13.71
CA LYS A 162 10.49 5.74 -12.92
C LYS A 162 11.65 5.24 -13.80
N MET A 163 11.38 4.86 -15.04
CA MET A 163 12.40 4.45 -16.01
C MET A 163 13.35 5.61 -16.36
N ASN A 164 12.80 6.80 -16.65
CA ASN A 164 13.61 7.98 -16.99
C ASN A 164 14.54 8.41 -15.84
N LYS A 165 14.04 8.45 -14.60
CA LYS A 165 14.87 8.77 -13.41
C LYS A 165 16.01 7.76 -13.23
N MET A 166 15.78 6.48 -13.51
CA MET A 166 16.82 5.46 -13.44
C MET A 166 17.89 5.61 -14.53
N ILE A 167 17.50 5.91 -15.76
CA ILE A 167 18.43 6.15 -16.88
C ILE A 167 19.37 7.31 -16.52
N ILE A 168 18.81 8.44 -16.09
CA ILE A 168 19.57 9.63 -15.69
C ILE A 168 20.56 9.31 -14.57
N LYS A 169 20.13 8.56 -13.53
CA LYS A 169 21.01 8.17 -12.42
C LYS A 169 22.16 7.26 -12.87
N ASN A 170 21.93 6.38 -13.83
CA ASN A 170 22.97 5.52 -14.41
C ASN A 170 23.97 6.31 -15.25
N GLU A 171 23.50 7.23 -16.09
CA GLU A 171 24.36 8.12 -16.88
C GLU A 171 25.26 8.98 -15.97
N GLN A 172 24.71 9.52 -14.89
CA GLN A 172 25.49 10.26 -13.88
C GLN A 172 26.56 9.38 -13.22
N LYS A 173 26.22 8.12 -12.88
CA LYS A 173 27.18 7.18 -12.28
C LYS A 173 28.31 6.81 -13.25
N ILE A 174 28.00 6.60 -14.54
CA ILE A 174 29.01 6.33 -15.58
C ILE A 174 29.93 7.55 -15.75
N THR A 175 29.34 8.74 -15.85
CA THR A 175 30.10 10.00 -15.98
C THR A 175 31.05 10.21 -14.80
N ASN A 176 30.59 9.95 -13.57
CA ASN A 176 31.41 10.08 -12.37
C ASN A 176 32.55 9.05 -12.33
N ARG A 177 32.30 7.81 -12.79
CA ARG A 177 33.38 6.80 -12.92
C ARG A 177 34.44 7.24 -13.91
N ILE A 178 34.04 7.72 -15.10
CA ILE A 178 34.97 8.20 -16.14
C ILE A 178 35.84 9.33 -15.60
N LYS A 179 35.26 10.32 -14.90
CA LYS A 179 35.99 11.43 -14.26
C LYS A 179 37.05 10.92 -13.28
N MET A 180 36.69 10.00 -12.37
CA MET A 180 37.65 9.44 -11.41
C MET A 180 38.78 8.64 -12.09
N THR A 181 38.51 7.87 -13.15
CA THR A 181 39.56 7.18 -13.91
C THR A 181 40.49 8.15 -14.63
N ASN A 182 39.99 9.27 -15.15
CA ASN A 182 40.81 10.27 -15.81
C ASN A 182 41.73 11.00 -14.81
N GLU A 183 41.21 11.38 -13.64
CA GLU A 183 42.00 11.99 -12.55
C GLU A 183 43.08 11.03 -12.01
N SER A 184 42.73 9.75 -11.87
CA SER A 184 43.66 8.70 -11.46
C SER A 184 44.79 8.48 -12.47
N SER A 185 44.49 8.64 -13.76
CA SER A 185 45.47 8.53 -14.86
C SER A 185 46.43 9.71 -14.85
N ILE A 186 45.94 10.93 -14.64
CA ILE A 186 46.75 12.16 -14.58
C ILE A 186 47.75 12.12 -13.42
N LEU A 187 47.33 11.64 -12.24
CA LEU A 187 48.21 11.46 -11.07
C LEU A 187 49.34 10.42 -11.28
N LYS A 188 49.13 9.41 -12.15
CA LYS A 188 50.15 8.40 -12.46
C LYS A 188 51.20 8.91 -13.44
N TYR A 189 50.87 9.83 -14.35
CA TYR A 189 51.82 10.43 -15.28
C TYR A 189 52.70 11.51 -14.64
N SER A 190 52.22 12.19 -13.59
CA SER A 190 53.00 13.21 -12.88
C SER A 190 54.16 12.65 -12.04
N ARG A 191 54.08 11.40 -11.55
CA ARG A 191 55.11 10.79 -10.69
C ARG A 191 56.28 10.11 -11.41
N ARG A 192 56.31 10.10 -12.75
CA ARG A 192 57.39 9.46 -13.53
C ARG A 192 58.35 10.44 -14.21
N GLY A 193 58.22 11.75 -13.94
CA GLY A 193 59.02 12.79 -14.58
C GLY A 193 59.93 13.56 -13.62
N THR A 194 60.76 12.90 -12.82
CA THR A 194 61.95 13.55 -12.22
C THR A 194 63.00 12.49 -11.90
N LEU A 195 63.89 12.24 -12.84
CA LEU A 195 65.23 11.68 -12.60
C LEU A 195 66.17 12.58 -13.40
N ILE A 196 66.79 13.52 -12.70
CA ILE A 196 67.99 14.24 -13.16
C ILE A 196 69.17 13.50 -12.52
#